data_AF-A0A075AZD7-F1
#
_entry.id   AF-A0A075AZD7-F1
#
_cell.length_a   1.000
_cell.length_b   1.000
_cell.length_c   1.000
_cell.angle_alpha   90.00
_cell.angle_beta   90.00
_cell.angle_gamma   90.00
#
_symmetry.space_group_name_H-M   'P 1'
#
loop_
_entity.id
_entity.type
_entity.pdbx_description
1 polymer ?
#
loop_
_entity_poly.entity_id
_entity_poly.type
_entity_poly.pdbx_seq_one_letter_code
_entity_poly.pdbx_strand_id
1 'polypeptide(L)'
;MTTASGCSLTDNFAIAIQILLAFIALSSLLMKRSKENPKRALVVWFFDVSKQATGAFLVHISNVMFSFFNRENGKRDPCTW
;
A
#
# COMPACT_ATOMS: atom_id res chain seq x y z
N MET A 1 -14.76 -16.34 -18.44
CA MET A 1 -14.93 -15.27 -17.43
C MET A 1 -15.96 -15.75 -16.42
N THR A 2 -15.52 -16.42 -15.35
CA THR A 2 -16.39 -16.88 -14.27
C THR A 2 -16.45 -15.81 -13.19
N THR A 3 -17.64 -15.22 -13.02
CA THR A 3 -18.00 -14.30 -11.95
C THR A 3 -18.12 -15.06 -10.63
N ALA A 4 -17.05 -15.10 -9.84
CA ALA A 4 -17.15 -15.52 -8.45
C ALA A 4 -17.47 -14.28 -7.59
N SER A 5 -18.73 -14.12 -7.22
CA SER A 5 -19.18 -13.14 -6.21
C SER A 5 -18.80 -13.63 -4.80
N GLY A 6 -17.51 -13.88 -4.56
CA GLY A 6 -16.95 -14.12 -3.23
C GLY A 6 -16.23 -12.87 -2.75
N CYS A 7 -16.25 -12.55 -1.45
CA CYS A 7 -15.50 -11.41 -0.93
C CYS A 7 -14.05 -11.51 -1.35
N SER A 8 -13.62 -10.51 -2.10
CA SER A 8 -12.24 -10.40 -2.51
C SER A 8 -11.57 -9.41 -1.59
N LEU A 9 -10.55 -9.88 -0.87
CA LEU A 9 -9.73 -9.02 0.00
C LEU A 9 -9.10 -7.84 -0.79
N THR A 10 -8.98 -8.00 -2.12
CA THR A 10 -8.52 -7.00 -3.08
C THR A 10 -9.61 -6.70 -4.11
N ASP A 11 -10.78 -6.28 -3.65
CA ASP A 11 -11.83 -5.75 -4.52
C ASP A 11 -11.39 -4.43 -5.19
N ASN A 12 -12.03 -4.09 -6.31
CA ASN A 12 -11.70 -2.89 -7.10
C ASN A 12 -11.69 -1.60 -6.27
N PHE A 13 -12.57 -1.50 -5.27
CA PHE A 13 -12.60 -0.37 -4.34
C PHE A 13 -11.35 -0.29 -3.46
N ALA A 14 -10.87 -1.43 -2.94
CA ALA A 14 -9.66 -1.49 -2.12
C ALA A 14 -8.43 -1.08 -2.93
N ILE A 15 -8.33 -1.54 -4.18
CA ILE A 15 -7.25 -1.15 -5.10
C ILE A 15 -7.30 0.36 -5.40
N ALA A 16 -8.49 0.91 -5.63
CA ALA A 16 -8.67 2.35 -5.87
C ALA A 16 -8.19 3.19 -4.68
N ILE A 17 -8.54 2.81 -3.45
CA ILE A 17 -8.07 3.48 -2.23
C ILE A 17 -6.56 3.33 -2.06
N GLN A 18 -6.00 2.15 -2.33
CA GLN A 18 -4.55 1.92 -2.19
C GLN A 18 -3.73 2.80 -3.16
N ILE A 19 -4.20 2.96 -4.41
CA ILE A 19 -3.58 3.86 -5.39
C ILE A 19 -3.74 5.33 -4.97
N LEU A 20 -4.94 5.72 -4.51
CA LEU A 20 -5.20 7.09 -4.05
C LEU A 20 -4.27 7.48 -2.88
N LEU A 21 -4.12 6.60 -1.90
CA LEU A 21 -3.24 6.83 -0.76
C LEU A 21 -1.77 6.92 -1.19
N ALA A 22 -1.32 6.04 -2.10
CA ALA A 22 0.02 6.11 -2.66
C ALA A 22 0.27 7.44 -3.39
N PHE A 23 -0.72 7.92 -4.16
CA PHE A 23 -0.63 9.20 -4.87
C PHE A 23 -0.56 10.38 -3.91
N ILE A 24 -1.39 10.40 -2.86
CA ILE A 24 -1.37 11.46 -1.83
C ILE A 24 -0.02 11.46 -1.11
N ALA A 25 0.50 10.28 -0.75
CA ALA A 25 1.80 10.15 -0.08
C ALA A 25 2.93 10.71 -0.96
N LEU A 26 3.00 10.32 -2.24
CA LEU A 26 4.00 10.83 -3.18
C LEU A 26 3.86 12.33 -3.43
N SER A 27 2.63 12.82 -3.59
CA SER A 27 2.36 14.25 -3.79
C SER A 27 2.82 15.08 -2.60
N SER A 28 2.62 14.59 -1.37
CA SER A 28 3.07 15.29 -0.15
C SER A 28 4.61 15.45 -0.11
N LEU A 29 5.35 14.45 -0.59
CA LEU A 29 6.82 14.46 -0.66
C LEU A 29 7.32 15.45 -1.72
N LEU A 30 6.64 15.53 -2.86
CA LEU A 30 6.93 16.51 -3.91
C LEU A 30 6.63 17.94 -3.45
N MET A 31 5.53 18.17 -2.74
CA MET A 31 5.18 19.48 -2.18
C MET A 31 6.21 19.93 -1.14
N LYS A 32 6.60 19.05 -0.19
CA LYS A 32 7.64 19.34 0.81
C LYS A 32 8.95 19.74 0.13
N ARG A 33 9.36 19.00 -0.88
CA ARG A 33 10.57 19.29 -1.65
C ARG A 33 10.51 20.63 -2.37
N SER A 34 9.35 21.01 -2.91
CA SER A 34 9.18 22.31 -3.59
C SER A 34 9.38 23.49 -2.64
N LYS A 35 9.07 23.30 -1.35
CA LYS A 35 9.13 24.33 -0.31
C LYS A 35 10.47 24.39 0.45
N GLU A 36 11.33 23.38 0.33
CA GLU A 36 12.67 23.36 0.96
C GLU A 36 13.68 24.28 0.24
N ASN A 37 14.32 25.17 0.99
CA ASN A 37 15.49 25.95 0.59
C ASN A 37 16.59 25.85 1.67
N PRO A 38 17.81 25.35 1.37
CA PRO A 38 18.28 24.84 0.08
C PRO A 38 17.71 23.46 -0.29
N LYS A 39 17.57 23.18 -1.59
CA LYS A 39 16.97 21.92 -2.08
C LYS A 39 17.90 20.72 -1.80
N ARG A 40 17.39 19.69 -1.11
CA ARG A 40 18.11 18.43 -0.85
C ARG A 40 18.51 17.74 -2.18
N ALA A 41 19.71 17.15 -2.20
CA ALA A 41 20.23 16.42 -3.36
C ALA A 41 19.26 15.31 -3.81
N LEU A 42 19.01 15.25 -5.12
CA LEU A 42 18.07 14.33 -5.76
C LEU A 42 18.28 12.86 -5.38
N VAL A 43 19.55 12.45 -5.28
CA VAL A 43 19.96 11.08 -4.96
C VAL A 43 19.52 10.71 -3.54
N VAL A 44 19.74 11.61 -2.56
CA VAL A 44 19.35 11.38 -1.17
C VAL A 44 17.84 11.33 -1.03
N TRP A 45 17.12 12.21 -1.74
CA TRP A 45 15.66 12.19 -1.77
C TRP A 45 15.14 10.86 -2.34
N PHE A 46 15.70 10.37 -3.44
CA PHE A 46 15.30 9.08 -3.99
C PHE A 46 15.55 7.94 -2.98
N PHE A 47 16.73 7.89 -2.35
CA PHE A 47 17.03 6.89 -1.32
C PHE A 47 16.11 6.97 -0.09
N ASP A 48 15.54 8.13 0.23
CA ASP A 48 14.57 8.29 1.31
C ASP A 48 13.18 7.79 0.89
N VAL A 49 12.72 8.16 -0.30
CA VAL A 49 11.46 7.66 -0.86
C VAL A 49 11.48 6.15 -1.07
N SER A 50 12.59 5.59 -1.57
CA SER A 50 12.75 4.14 -1.74
C SER A 50 12.64 3.40 -0.40
N LYS A 51 13.15 3.96 0.70
CA LYS A 51 13.01 3.37 2.04
C LYS A 51 11.55 3.37 2.50
N GLN A 52 10.84 4.49 2.33
CA GLN A 52 9.41 4.59 2.66
C GLN A 52 8.57 3.60 1.84
N ALA A 53 8.83 3.51 0.53
CA ALA A 53 8.15 2.57 -0.36
C ALA A 53 8.44 1.11 0.02
N THR A 54 9.69 0.78 0.34
CA THR A 54 10.08 -0.58 0.74
C THR A 54 9.39 -0.98 2.05
N GLY A 55 9.35 -0.09 3.04
CA GLY A 55 8.65 -0.35 4.31
C GLY A 55 7.15 -0.59 4.11
N ALA A 56 6.49 0.29 3.36
CA ALA A 56 5.06 0.14 3.05
C ALA A 56 4.76 -1.15 2.28
N PHE A 57 5.62 -1.51 1.32
CA PHE A 57 5.50 -2.77 0.57
C PHE A 57 5.64 -3.99 1.48
N LEU A 58 6.66 -4.03 2.35
CA LEU A 58 6.87 -5.13 3.27
C LEU A 58 5.69 -5.29 4.25
N VAL A 59 5.18 -4.19 4.79
CA VAL A 59 3.99 -4.21 5.67
C VAL A 59 2.76 -4.70 4.91
N HIS A 60 2.53 -4.23 3.68
CA HIS A 60 1.40 -4.66 2.86
C HIS A 60 1.45 -6.18 2.59
N ILE A 61 2.60 -6.71 2.16
CA ILE A 61 2.79 -8.14 1.94
C ILE A 61 2.63 -8.92 3.25
N SER A 62 3.17 -8.43 4.36
CA SER A 62 3.01 -9.07 5.66
C SER A 62 1.55 -9.17 6.08
N ASN A 63 0.77 -8.10 5.89
CA ASN A 63 -0.66 -8.08 6.19
C ASN A 63 -1.44 -9.07 5.32
N VAL A 64 -1.12 -9.13 4.03
CA VAL A 64 -1.75 -10.08 3.10
C VAL A 64 -1.37 -11.53 3.46
N MET A 65 -0.09 -11.82 3.69
CA MET A 65 0.37 -13.14 4.13
C MET A 65 -0.29 -13.57 5.43
N PHE A 66 -0.36 -12.68 6.42
CA PHE A 66 -1.04 -12.94 7.68
C PHE A 66 -2.53 -13.23 7.47
N SER A 67 -3.20 -12.54 6.55
CA SER A 67 -4.60 -12.85 6.22
C SER A 67 -4.76 -14.26 5.61
N PHE A 68 -3.81 -14.69 4.77
CA PHE A 68 -3.81 -16.04 4.19
C PHE A 68 -3.54 -17.13 5.24
N PHE A 69 -2.52 -16.95 6.10
CA PHE A 69 -2.22 -17.90 7.17
C PHE A 69 -3.36 -18.04 8.17
N ASN A 70 -4.03 -16.94 8.53
CA ASN A 70 -5.19 -17.01 9.43
C ASN A 70 -6.40 -17.66 8.76
N ARG A 71 -6.57 -17.53 7.45
CA ARG A 71 -7.62 -18.20 6.69
C ARG A 71 -7.44 -19.72 6.67
N GLU A 72 -6.20 -20.20 6.67
CA GLU A 72 -5.90 -21.64 6.67
C GLU A 72 -6.10 -22.28 8.06
N ASN A 73 -5.73 -21.55 9.13
CA ASN A 73 -5.79 -22.06 10.51
C ASN A 73 -7.15 -21.84 11.20
N GLY A 74 -7.98 -20.90 10.72
CA GLY A 74 -9.32 -20.65 11.22
C GLY A 74 -10.27 -20.45 10.06
N LYS A 75 -11.42 -21.16 10.07
CA LYS A 75 -12.53 -21.03 9.11
C LYS A 75 -13.16 -19.63 9.17
N ARG A 76 -12.42 -18.57 8.84
CA ARG A 76 -12.92 -17.20 8.76
C ARG A 76 -13.17 -16.90 7.29
N ASP A 77 -14.44 -16.91 6.94
CA ASP A 77 -14.87 -16.52 5.61
C ASP A 77 -14.55 -15.03 5.42
N PRO A 78 -13.96 -14.62 4.27
CA PRO A 78 -13.56 -13.23 4.02
C PRO A 78 -14.73 -12.24 3.95
N CYS A 79 -15.97 -12.71 4.15
CA CYS A 79 -17.22 -11.96 4.11
C CYS A 79 -17.93 -11.77 5.45
N THR A 80 -17.38 -12.29 6.54
CA THR A 80 -17.97 -12.12 7.88
C THR A 80 -17.10 -11.13 8.65
N TRP A 81 -17.56 -9.89 8.73
CA TRP A 81 -16.98 -8.84 9.58
C TRP A 81 -17.07 -9.24 11.05
#